data_AF-A0A1I8G1D1-F1
#
_entry.id   AF-A0A1I8G1D1-F1
#
_cell.length_a   1.000
_cell.length_b   1.000
_cell.length_c   1.000
_cell.angle_alpha   90.00
_cell.angle_beta   90.00
_cell.angle_gamma   90.00
#
_symmetry.space_group_name_H-M   'P 1'
#
loop_
_entity.id
_entity.type
_entity.pdbx_description
1 polymer ?
#
loop_
_entity_poly.entity_id
_entity_poly.type
_entity_poly.pdbx_seq_one_letter_code
_entity_poly.pdbx_strand_id
1 'polypeptide(L)'
;KDFRFHESGSYELNIGPSNNSDLGPDPLSPLCALQDLGSVDANINQSDSLAIHSQYQRASGQGSQQQPQSSQSAHSGGRRPGRLRCLDTFRGLCLVVMVFVNYGGGGYWFFQHSTWNGLTVADLVFPWFVFIMGTAIGYTLRRSLRRGASKRDAFLSVCRRSALLFALGVCLTSRNVPLDQLRIPGVLQRLAVAYFCVATVEIALVRAGQPEPQPCRIVEEQGQLLGHWAIFLTMPVAHTLLSLFLPVPGCPTGYLGPGGIQANGSRFNCTGGAAGYIDRLAFGDWHMYRNPTCRRTYLTHVPYDPEGLLGCLTSTFMCYLGFVAGRIFAHFKGADYRAIVVRLCFWGIVTGSIAAGLSGLSRDTGAIPINKNLWSLSFILALSGLAFILLAALFLINDYPRLAEPLWSGSPFHYPGTNSILVYVGHELLEYYLPITWLPPSSWQPAGTHAFLLPMHLWGACFWTLVAWILHRNKIFFTV
;
A
#
# COMPACT_ATOMS: atom_id res chain seq x y z
N LYS A 1 33.81 -29.75 10.71
CA LYS A 1 33.49 -29.95 9.28
C LYS A 1 32.05 -29.51 9.07
N ASP A 2 31.88 -28.35 8.44
CA ASP A 2 30.67 -27.72 7.88
C ASP A 2 29.35 -27.72 8.67
N PHE A 3 29.08 -26.60 9.37
CA PHE A 3 27.73 -26.23 9.79
C PHE A 3 27.06 -25.40 8.66
N ARG A 4 26.05 -25.99 8.01
CA ARG A 4 25.12 -25.29 7.11
C ARG A 4 23.78 -25.12 7.85
N PHE A 5 23.37 -23.86 8.08
CA PHE A 5 22.04 -23.56 8.59
C PHE A 5 21.00 -23.75 7.47
N HIS A 6 20.04 -24.64 7.69
CA HIS A 6 18.81 -24.76 6.88
C HIS A 6 17.63 -24.34 7.76
N GLU A 7 16.90 -23.30 7.35
CA GLU A 7 15.65 -22.88 7.99
C GLU A 7 14.45 -23.72 7.50
N SER A 8 13.77 -24.32 8.48
CA SER A 8 12.33 -24.58 8.60
C SER A 8 11.60 -25.41 7.55
N GLY A 9 11.03 -26.54 8.00
CA GLY A 9 9.61 -26.81 7.74
C GLY A 9 9.16 -28.16 7.21
N SER A 10 9.80 -29.29 7.56
CA SER A 10 9.17 -30.62 7.52
C SER A 10 10.10 -31.67 8.09
N TYR A 11 9.64 -32.52 9.01
CA TYR A 11 10.31 -33.79 9.27
C TYR A 11 9.33 -34.95 9.13
N GLU A 12 9.57 -35.71 8.06
CA GLU A 12 9.09 -37.06 7.85
C GLU A 12 9.65 -37.98 8.96
N LEU A 13 8.84 -38.94 9.40
CA LEU A 13 9.30 -40.07 10.20
C LEU A 13 10.13 -41.01 9.31
N ASN A 14 11.39 -41.25 9.68
CA ASN A 14 12.13 -42.42 9.21
C ASN A 14 12.88 -43.06 10.37
N ILE A 15 12.62 -44.35 10.60
CA ILE A 15 13.09 -45.14 11.74
C ILE A 15 14.38 -45.91 11.36
N GLY A 16 15.46 -45.62 12.09
CA GLY A 16 16.56 -46.54 12.49
C GLY A 16 17.80 -46.69 11.56
N PRO A 17 18.92 -47.28 12.04
CA PRO A 17 19.39 -47.46 13.42
C PRO A 17 20.82 -46.91 13.70
N SER A 18 21.05 -46.68 15.01
CA SER A 18 22.28 -46.53 15.80
C SER A 18 23.68 -46.75 15.17
N ASN A 19 24.62 -45.85 15.49
CA ASN A 19 25.89 -46.26 16.13
C ASN A 19 26.64 -45.12 16.86
N ASN A 20 27.18 -45.49 18.02
CA ASN A 20 27.94 -44.71 19.01
C ASN A 20 29.28 -44.18 18.48
N SER A 21 29.76 -43.06 19.03
CA SER A 21 31.05 -42.98 19.77
C SER A 21 31.33 -41.58 20.34
N ASP A 22 31.74 -41.60 21.61
CA ASP A 22 32.11 -40.51 22.52
C ASP A 22 33.42 -39.76 22.17
N LEU A 23 33.54 -38.52 22.69
CA LEU A 23 34.63 -37.98 23.55
C LEU A 23 34.84 -36.44 23.33
N GLY A 24 34.69 -35.66 24.41
CA GLY A 24 34.90 -34.18 24.47
C GLY A 24 36.37 -33.76 24.63
N PRO A 25 36.71 -32.65 25.33
CA PRO A 25 35.96 -31.46 25.74
C PRO A 25 36.56 -30.12 25.22
N ASP A 26 35.86 -29.01 25.48
CA ASP A 26 36.28 -27.61 25.22
C ASP A 26 37.61 -27.23 25.90
N PRO A 27 38.25 -26.13 25.45
CA PRO A 27 38.14 -24.92 26.28
C PRO A 27 38.13 -23.56 25.54
N LEU A 28 37.46 -22.61 26.20
CA LEU A 28 37.80 -21.18 26.35
C LEU A 28 37.62 -20.20 25.17
N SER A 29 36.82 -19.19 25.48
CA SER A 29 36.73 -17.86 24.85
C SER A 29 38.07 -17.09 24.89
N PRO A 30 38.21 -16.02 24.08
CA PRO A 30 38.01 -14.69 24.67
C PRO A 30 37.31 -13.68 23.76
N LEU A 31 36.61 -12.76 24.43
CA LEU A 31 36.20 -11.45 23.96
C LEU A 31 37.40 -10.52 23.77
N CYS A 32 37.18 -9.49 22.92
CA CYS A 32 37.88 -8.20 22.87
C CYS A 32 39.01 -8.05 21.85
N ALA A 33 38.70 -7.40 20.71
CA ALA A 33 39.52 -6.35 20.09
C ALA A 33 38.82 -5.85 18.81
N LEU A 34 38.39 -4.59 18.79
CA LEU A 34 38.66 -3.65 17.70
C LEU A 34 38.00 -2.31 18.01
N GLN A 35 38.84 -1.42 18.54
CA GLN A 35 38.66 0.01 18.59
C GLN A 35 39.45 0.60 17.42
N ASP A 36 38.91 1.70 16.89
CA ASP A 36 39.48 2.64 15.92
C ASP A 36 39.56 2.22 14.45
N LEU A 37 38.67 2.83 13.66
CA LEU A 37 39.04 3.53 12.43
C LEU A 37 37.94 4.54 12.04
N GLY A 38 38.33 5.82 11.98
CA GLY A 38 37.89 6.71 10.91
C GLY A 38 36.64 7.54 11.15
N SER A 39 36.84 8.71 11.78
CA SER A 39 36.05 9.91 11.54
C SER A 39 35.83 10.16 10.04
N VAL A 40 34.57 10.23 9.61
CA VAL A 40 34.17 10.89 8.37
C VAL A 40 33.05 11.86 8.70
N ASP A 41 33.43 13.12 8.83
CA ASP A 41 32.52 14.26 8.79
C ASP A 41 31.83 14.30 7.43
N ALA A 42 30.50 14.17 7.41
CA ALA A 42 29.67 14.44 6.24
C ALA A 42 28.78 15.65 6.52
N ASN A 43 29.40 16.83 6.47
CA ASN A 43 28.73 18.10 6.20
C ASN A 43 28.16 18.02 4.77
N ILE A 44 26.83 17.92 4.63
CA ILE A 44 26.16 18.11 3.33
C ILE A 44 25.16 19.26 3.46
N ASN A 45 25.67 20.42 3.04
CA ASN A 45 25.02 21.66 2.62
C ASN A 45 23.49 21.69 2.64
N GLN A 46 23.00 22.21 3.76
CA GLN A 46 21.72 22.86 3.93
C GLN A 46 21.76 24.27 3.31
N SER A 47 21.88 24.34 1.99
CA SER A 47 21.96 25.62 1.27
C SER A 47 21.41 25.51 -0.15
N ASP A 48 20.14 25.16 -0.30
CA ASP A 48 19.39 25.44 -1.54
C ASP A 48 17.88 25.67 -1.30
N SER A 49 17.42 25.59 -0.04
CA SER A 49 16.01 25.80 0.30
C SER A 49 15.69 27.18 0.90
N LEU A 50 16.68 28.07 0.97
CA LEU A 50 16.55 29.43 1.54
C LEU A 50 16.71 30.56 0.49
N ALA A 51 16.99 30.24 -0.78
CA ALA A 51 17.18 31.26 -1.83
C ALA A 51 15.88 31.70 -2.54
N ILE A 52 14.73 31.04 -2.30
CA ILE A 52 13.45 31.42 -2.95
C ILE A 52 12.57 32.29 -2.05
N HIS A 53 12.90 32.44 -0.76
CA HIS A 53 12.04 33.18 0.18
C HIS A 53 12.50 34.60 0.54
N SER A 54 13.66 35.06 0.07
CA SER A 54 14.23 36.36 0.44
C SER A 54 14.11 37.46 -0.63
N GLN A 55 13.65 37.16 -1.85
CA GLN A 55 13.50 38.17 -2.92
C GLN A 55 12.09 38.77 -3.06
N TYR A 56 11.08 38.26 -2.36
CA TYR A 56 9.70 38.78 -2.45
C TYR A 56 9.29 39.77 -1.34
N GLN A 57 10.19 40.08 -0.39
CA GLN A 57 9.90 40.98 0.74
C GLN A 57 10.54 42.38 0.63
N ARG A 58 11.11 42.76 -0.52
CA ARG A 58 11.71 44.11 -0.72
C ARG A 58 10.85 45.11 -1.48
N ALA A 59 9.59 44.80 -1.79
CA ALA A 59 8.73 45.71 -2.56
C ALA A 59 7.35 45.89 -1.91
N SER A 60 7.31 46.40 -0.68
CA SER A 60 6.14 47.08 -0.11
C SER A 60 6.50 47.66 1.26
N GLY A 61 7.20 48.79 1.26
CA GLY A 61 7.32 49.64 2.44
C GLY A 61 6.19 50.67 2.46
N GLN A 62 5.53 50.80 3.61
CA GLN A 62 5.23 52.05 4.35
C GLN A 62 3.83 52.12 5.00
N GLY A 63 3.85 52.38 6.31
CA GLY A 63 2.75 52.92 7.15
C GLY A 63 1.75 51.88 7.70
N SER A 64 1.39 51.78 8.98
CA SER A 64 1.61 52.62 10.16
C SER A 64 1.30 51.78 11.42
N GLN A 65 1.79 52.25 12.57
CA GLN A 65 1.87 51.63 13.89
C GLN A 65 0.52 51.22 14.53
N GLN A 66 0.50 50.09 15.26
CA GLN A 66 0.03 49.96 16.67
C GLN A 66 0.14 48.50 17.18
N GLN A 67 0.69 48.33 18.39
CA GLN A 67 0.73 47.12 19.24
C GLN A 67 0.29 47.57 20.67
N PRO A 68 -0.02 46.69 21.64
CA PRO A 68 -0.54 45.32 21.56
C PRO A 68 -1.72 45.10 22.56
N GLN A 69 -2.60 44.12 22.33
CA GLN A 69 -3.41 43.54 23.40
C GLN A 69 -3.28 42.02 23.42
N SER A 70 -2.87 41.54 24.59
CA SER A 70 -2.64 40.16 24.99
C SER A 70 -3.91 39.32 24.93
N SER A 71 -3.85 38.21 24.20
CA SER A 71 -4.76 37.08 24.39
C SER A 71 -3.96 35.79 24.20
N GLN A 72 -4.07 34.93 25.21
CA GLN A 72 -3.23 33.76 25.45
C GLN A 72 -3.23 32.79 24.27
N SER A 73 -2.03 32.46 23.79
CA SER A 73 -1.79 31.46 22.76
C SER A 73 -1.94 30.05 23.35
N ALA A 74 -3.08 29.41 23.12
CA ALA A 74 -3.18 27.97 23.28
C ALA A 74 -2.30 27.28 22.23
N HIS A 75 -1.36 26.46 22.71
CA HIS A 75 -0.46 25.63 21.93
C HIS A 75 -1.23 24.72 20.95
N SER A 76 -1.34 25.15 19.69
CA SER A 76 -1.69 24.26 18.57
C SER A 76 -0.41 23.97 17.78
N GLY A 77 0.00 22.70 17.79
CA GLY A 77 1.13 22.22 16.99
C GLY A 77 0.94 22.62 15.52
N GLY A 78 1.91 23.36 14.98
CA GLY A 78 1.84 24.07 13.71
C GLY A 78 1.20 23.28 12.57
N ARG A 79 -0.01 23.68 12.19
CA ARG A 79 -0.74 23.16 11.02
C ARG A 79 -0.07 23.73 9.77
N ARG A 80 0.68 22.92 9.01
CA ARG A 80 1.15 23.35 7.68
C ARG A 80 -0.08 23.66 6.80
N PRO A 81 -0.21 24.86 6.22
CA PRO A 81 -1.41 25.24 5.48
C PRO A 81 -1.63 24.34 4.25
N GLY A 82 -2.70 23.54 4.30
CA GLY A 82 -3.15 22.72 3.17
C GLY A 82 -2.78 21.24 3.20
N ARG A 83 -2.42 20.65 4.35
CA ARG A 83 -2.42 19.19 4.54
C ARG A 83 -3.81 18.69 5.00
N LEU A 84 -4.25 17.53 4.53
CA LEU A 84 -5.51 16.89 4.95
C LEU A 84 -5.23 15.85 6.03
N ARG A 85 -5.85 15.97 7.19
CA ARG A 85 -5.65 15.03 8.30
C ARG A 85 -6.30 13.69 8.01
N CYS A 86 -7.50 13.68 7.43
CA CYS A 86 -8.20 12.44 7.08
C CYS A 86 -7.37 11.53 6.15
N LEU A 87 -6.54 12.12 5.27
CA LEU A 87 -5.67 11.39 4.35
C LEU A 87 -4.52 10.67 5.08
N ASP A 88 -3.90 11.32 6.07
CA ASP A 88 -2.87 10.69 6.89
C ASP A 88 -3.48 9.65 7.83
N THR A 89 -4.66 9.94 8.41
CA THR A 89 -5.38 8.98 9.27
C THR A 89 -5.80 7.72 8.52
N PHE A 90 -6.35 7.83 7.31
CA PHE A 90 -6.71 6.65 6.51
C PHE A 90 -5.44 5.84 6.20
N ARG A 91 -4.40 6.46 5.65
CA ARG A 91 -3.14 5.76 5.34
C ARG A 91 -2.55 5.04 6.55
N GLY A 92 -2.58 5.69 7.70
CA GLY A 92 -2.07 5.10 8.93
C GLY A 92 -2.96 4.02 9.53
N LEU A 93 -4.28 4.12 9.38
CA LEU A 93 -5.21 3.04 9.73
C LEU A 93 -4.90 1.79 8.90
N CYS A 94 -4.71 1.94 7.59
CA CYS A 94 -4.28 0.85 6.72
C CYS A 94 -2.96 0.23 7.21
N LEU A 95 -1.95 1.04 7.55
CA LEU A 95 -0.66 0.53 8.01
C LEU A 95 -0.75 -0.21 9.34
N VAL A 96 -1.50 0.30 10.32
CA VAL A 96 -1.63 -0.38 11.61
C VAL A 96 -2.32 -1.74 11.43
N VAL A 97 -3.39 -1.79 10.63
CA VAL A 97 -4.06 -3.06 10.30
C VAL A 97 -3.13 -4.00 9.52
N MET A 98 -2.37 -3.47 8.55
CA MET A 98 -1.37 -4.25 7.80
C MET A 98 -0.35 -4.90 8.73
N VAL A 99 0.31 -4.11 9.60
CA VAL A 99 1.34 -4.63 10.53
C VAL A 99 0.76 -5.74 11.39
N PHE A 100 -0.43 -5.50 11.97
CA PHE A 100 -1.09 -6.48 12.82
C PHE A 100 -1.42 -7.79 12.09
N VAL A 101 -1.90 -7.69 10.85
CA VAL A 101 -2.23 -8.85 10.01
C VAL A 101 -0.99 -9.58 9.53
N ASN A 102 0.06 -8.86 9.11
CA ASN A 102 1.32 -9.44 8.64
C ASN A 102 2.00 -10.25 9.74
N TYR A 103 1.93 -9.78 10.99
CA TYR A 103 2.41 -10.55 12.14
C TYR A 103 1.55 -11.79 12.45
N GLY A 104 0.38 -11.94 11.82
CA GLY A 104 -0.47 -13.13 11.90
C GLY A 104 -1.84 -12.89 12.54
N GLY A 105 -2.21 -11.63 12.85
CA GLY A 105 -3.55 -11.24 13.26
C GLY A 105 -4.15 -11.97 14.48
N GLY A 106 -3.32 -12.34 15.46
CA GLY A 106 -3.72 -13.15 16.61
C GLY A 106 -4.11 -14.60 16.28
N GLY A 107 -3.84 -15.08 15.07
CA GLY A 107 -4.21 -16.42 14.59
C GLY A 107 -5.69 -16.56 14.18
N TYR A 108 -6.49 -15.51 14.25
CA TYR A 108 -7.92 -15.60 13.92
C TYR A 108 -8.16 -15.74 12.41
N TRP A 109 -9.11 -16.60 12.04
CA TRP A 109 -9.45 -16.90 10.64
C TRP A 109 -9.87 -15.66 9.83
N PHE A 110 -10.51 -14.66 10.46
CA PHE A 110 -11.00 -13.46 9.76
C PHE A 110 -9.90 -12.45 9.41
N PHE A 111 -8.73 -12.57 10.03
CA PHE A 111 -7.51 -11.83 9.69
C PHE A 111 -6.59 -12.62 8.75
N GLN A 112 -6.96 -13.86 8.38
CA GLN A 112 -6.23 -14.61 7.36
C GLN A 112 -6.74 -14.23 5.97
N HIS A 113 -5.86 -14.31 4.98
CA HIS A 113 -6.23 -14.04 3.59
C HIS A 113 -7.22 -15.07 3.06
N SER A 114 -8.15 -14.62 2.20
CA SER A 114 -8.96 -15.55 1.42
C SER A 114 -8.05 -16.43 0.54
N THR A 115 -8.36 -17.74 0.48
CA THR A 115 -7.54 -18.71 -0.26
C THR A 115 -7.63 -18.49 -1.77
N TRP A 116 -8.81 -18.11 -2.27
CA TRP A 116 -9.00 -17.72 -3.67
C TRP A 116 -10.09 -16.68 -3.86
N ASN A 117 -11.35 -17.09 -3.75
CA ASN A 117 -12.52 -16.22 -3.80
C ASN A 117 -12.91 -15.81 -2.38
N GLY A 118 -13.38 -14.58 -2.23
CA GLY A 118 -13.84 -14.02 -0.97
C GLY A 118 -13.12 -12.73 -0.60
N LEU A 119 -13.51 -12.19 0.55
CA LEU A 119 -12.98 -10.95 1.08
C LEU A 119 -12.83 -11.06 2.60
N THR A 120 -11.61 -10.89 3.11
CA THR A 120 -11.34 -10.79 4.55
C THR A 120 -10.74 -9.43 4.90
N VAL A 121 -10.58 -9.11 6.19
CA VAL A 121 -10.05 -7.81 6.63
C VAL A 121 -8.64 -7.56 6.09
N ALA A 122 -7.83 -8.61 6.06
CA ALA A 122 -6.48 -8.62 5.54
C ALA A 122 -6.40 -8.25 4.04
N ASP A 123 -7.48 -8.52 3.29
CA ASP A 123 -7.54 -8.30 1.85
C ASP A 123 -7.90 -6.84 1.49
N LEU A 124 -8.39 -6.06 2.45
CA LEU A 124 -8.77 -4.64 2.27
C LEU A 124 -7.56 -3.71 2.18
N VAL A 125 -6.51 -4.04 2.92
CA VAL A 125 -5.47 -3.08 3.31
C VAL A 125 -4.63 -2.62 2.13
N PHE A 126 -4.10 -3.55 1.34
CA PHE A 126 -3.26 -3.21 0.20
C PHE A 126 -4.02 -2.40 -0.87
N PRO A 127 -5.22 -2.81 -1.31
CA PRO A 127 -6.06 -2.02 -2.21
C PRO A 127 -6.39 -0.62 -1.67
N TRP A 128 -6.76 -0.48 -0.39
CA TRP A 128 -6.99 0.84 0.21
C TRP A 128 -5.74 1.72 0.22
N PHE A 129 -4.56 1.14 0.35
CA PHE A 129 -3.31 1.88 0.25
C PHE A 129 -3.06 2.40 -1.17
N VAL A 130 -3.36 1.60 -2.20
CA VAL A 130 -3.31 2.03 -3.61
C VAL A 130 -4.28 3.20 -3.86
N PHE A 131 -5.49 3.10 -3.34
CA PHE A 131 -6.52 4.15 -3.44
C PHE A 131 -6.07 5.45 -2.76
N ILE A 132 -5.63 5.38 -1.50
CA ILE A 132 -5.23 6.59 -0.75
C ILE A 132 -3.98 7.26 -1.32
N MET A 133 -3.08 6.46 -1.92
CA MET A 133 -1.95 6.97 -2.70
C MET A 133 -2.44 7.77 -3.92
N GLY A 134 -3.43 7.26 -4.65
CA GLY A 134 -4.10 7.98 -5.73
C GLY A 134 -4.70 9.30 -5.27
N THR A 135 -5.43 9.29 -4.15
CA THR A 135 -6.01 10.50 -3.54
C THR A 135 -4.95 11.55 -3.23
N ALA A 136 -3.78 11.12 -2.75
CA ALA A 136 -2.66 12.02 -2.49
C ALA A 136 -2.11 12.66 -3.78
N ILE A 137 -2.04 11.91 -4.89
CA ILE A 137 -1.63 12.44 -6.21
C ILE A 137 -2.61 13.53 -6.65
N GLY A 138 -3.92 13.21 -6.68
CA GLY A 138 -4.96 14.14 -7.12
C GLY A 138 -5.03 15.41 -6.29
N TYR A 139 -4.70 15.31 -5.00
CA TYR A 139 -4.71 16.45 -4.09
C TYR A 139 -3.45 17.34 -4.20
N THR A 140 -2.26 16.74 -4.33
CA THR A 140 -0.98 17.46 -4.20
C THR A 140 -0.35 17.87 -5.53
N LEU A 141 -0.35 16.97 -6.52
CA LEU A 141 0.37 17.17 -7.78
C LEU A 141 -0.21 18.32 -8.60
N ARG A 142 -1.54 18.37 -8.70
CA ARG A 142 -2.25 19.43 -9.43
C ARG A 142 -2.01 20.82 -8.83
N ARG A 143 -1.96 20.91 -7.50
CA ARG A 143 -1.67 22.17 -6.79
C ARG A 143 -0.25 22.65 -7.10
N SER A 144 0.71 21.73 -7.19
CA SER A 144 2.09 22.06 -7.57
C SER A 144 2.17 22.57 -9.01
N LEU A 145 1.59 21.83 -9.97
CA LEU A 145 1.59 22.20 -11.40
C LEU A 145 0.88 23.53 -11.68
N ARG A 146 -0.21 23.83 -10.98
CA ARG A 146 -0.94 25.11 -11.12
C ARG A 146 -0.18 26.31 -10.54
N ARG A 147 0.73 26.08 -9.60
CA ARG A 147 1.61 27.13 -9.03
C ARG A 147 2.80 27.47 -9.93
N GLY A 148 2.82 26.95 -11.16
CA GLY A 148 3.87 27.24 -12.14
C GLY A 148 5.06 26.28 -12.07
N ALA A 149 4.96 25.15 -11.37
CA ALA A 149 6.01 24.14 -11.39
C ALA A 149 6.22 23.60 -12.82
N SER A 150 7.49 23.47 -13.22
CA SER A 150 7.86 22.89 -14.51
C SER A 150 7.35 21.45 -14.63
N LYS A 151 6.71 21.13 -15.75
CA LYS A 151 6.25 19.76 -16.04
C LYS A 151 7.41 18.76 -16.08
N ARG A 152 8.59 19.20 -16.53
CA ARG A 152 9.79 18.34 -16.60
C ARG A 152 10.28 17.96 -15.20
N ASP A 153 10.33 18.93 -14.30
CA ASP A 153 10.81 18.71 -12.92
C ASP A 153 9.81 17.84 -12.15
N ALA A 154 8.51 18.06 -12.36
CA ALA A 154 7.46 17.21 -11.81
C ALA A 154 7.58 15.76 -12.33
N PHE A 155 7.83 15.57 -13.63
CA PHE A 155 8.00 14.24 -14.22
C PHE A 155 9.25 13.54 -13.69
N LEU A 156 10.38 14.25 -13.58
CA LEU A 156 11.63 13.68 -13.06
C LEU A 156 11.50 13.28 -11.58
N SER A 157 10.79 14.10 -10.79
CA SER A 157 10.46 13.77 -9.41
C SER A 157 9.59 12.52 -9.30
N VAL A 158 8.58 12.37 -10.17
CA VAL A 158 7.75 11.16 -10.25
C VAL A 158 8.59 9.93 -10.63
N CYS A 159 9.46 10.05 -11.63
CA CYS A 159 10.35 8.97 -12.05
C CYS A 159 11.27 8.51 -10.92
N ARG A 160 11.94 9.46 -10.25
CA ARG A 160 12.85 9.17 -9.13
C ARG A 160 12.11 8.46 -7.98
N ARG A 161 10.94 8.95 -7.61
CA ARG A 161 10.13 8.37 -6.54
C ARG A 161 9.64 6.97 -6.89
N SER A 162 9.17 6.75 -8.11
CA SER A 162 8.78 5.41 -8.59
C SER A 162 9.98 4.45 -8.62
N ALA A 163 11.13 4.90 -9.12
CA ALA A 163 12.34 4.08 -9.17
C ALA A 163 12.83 3.68 -7.78
N LEU A 164 12.84 4.62 -6.81
CA LEU A 164 13.26 4.33 -5.44
C LEU A 164 12.27 3.40 -4.72
N LEU A 165 10.96 3.57 -4.93
CA LEU A 165 9.94 2.63 -4.41
C LEU A 165 10.11 1.23 -5.01
N PHE A 166 10.37 1.13 -6.31
CA PHE A 166 10.59 -0.14 -6.99
C PHE A 166 11.86 -0.82 -6.47
N ALA A 167 12.98 -0.09 -6.39
CA ALA A 167 14.25 -0.60 -5.88
C ALA A 167 14.13 -1.09 -4.43
N LEU A 168 13.44 -0.34 -3.58
CA LEU A 168 13.17 -0.74 -2.20
C LEU A 168 12.35 -2.04 -2.13
N GLY A 169 11.37 -2.21 -3.04
CA GLY A 169 10.61 -3.45 -3.19
C GLY A 169 11.48 -4.65 -3.55
N VAL A 170 12.37 -4.48 -4.53
CA VAL A 170 13.32 -5.52 -4.94
C VAL A 170 14.26 -5.88 -3.79
N CYS A 171 14.80 -4.90 -3.07
CA CYS A 171 15.66 -5.15 -1.90
C CYS A 171 14.95 -5.91 -0.77
N LEU A 172 13.67 -5.61 -0.51
CA LEU A 172 12.89 -6.37 0.48
C LEU A 172 12.63 -7.80 0.02
N THR A 173 12.39 -7.97 -1.28
CA THR A 173 12.09 -9.28 -1.87
C THR A 173 13.34 -10.16 -2.04
N SER A 174 14.54 -9.58 -2.06
CA SER A 174 15.81 -10.30 -2.12
C SER A 174 16.26 -10.95 -0.81
N ARG A 175 15.49 -10.79 0.28
CA ARG A 175 15.86 -11.32 1.59
C ARG A 175 15.87 -12.85 1.57
N ASN A 176 17.02 -13.45 1.90
CA ASN A 176 17.21 -14.90 2.04
C ASN A 176 16.89 -15.73 0.78
N VAL A 177 17.01 -15.14 -0.42
CA VAL A 177 16.76 -15.82 -1.69
C VAL A 177 17.97 -15.64 -2.61
N PRO A 178 18.45 -16.69 -3.31
CA PRO A 178 19.55 -16.55 -4.25
C PRO A 178 19.11 -15.72 -5.47
N LEU A 179 20.06 -15.03 -6.11
CA LEU A 179 19.79 -14.03 -7.15
C LEU A 179 19.07 -14.59 -8.39
N ASP A 180 19.29 -15.86 -8.70
CA ASP A 180 18.63 -16.61 -9.79
C ASP A 180 17.14 -16.85 -9.53
N GLN A 181 16.69 -16.65 -8.28
CA GLN A 181 15.33 -16.93 -7.82
C GLN A 181 14.66 -15.68 -7.25
N LEU A 182 15.24 -14.52 -7.52
CA LEU A 182 14.76 -13.23 -7.06
C LEU A 182 13.36 -12.96 -7.61
N ARG A 183 12.39 -12.75 -6.73
CA ARG A 183 11.04 -12.40 -7.14
C ARG A 183 10.98 -10.93 -7.60
N ILE A 184 10.46 -10.72 -8.81
CA ILE A 184 10.35 -9.40 -9.45
C ILE A 184 9.02 -8.70 -9.08
N PRO A 185 7.85 -9.30 -9.32
CA PRO A 185 6.57 -8.72 -8.92
C PRO A 185 6.43 -8.66 -7.39
N GLY A 186 5.95 -7.54 -6.88
CA GLY A 186 5.74 -7.33 -5.45
C GLY A 186 4.88 -6.11 -5.16
N VAL A 187 4.51 -5.95 -3.89
CA VAL A 187 3.57 -4.92 -3.42
C VAL A 187 4.11 -3.51 -3.71
N LEU A 188 5.37 -3.23 -3.36
CA LEU A 188 5.99 -1.92 -3.60
C LEU A 188 6.22 -1.65 -5.09
N GLN A 189 6.59 -2.66 -5.87
CA GLN A 189 6.78 -2.57 -7.31
C GLN A 189 5.47 -2.19 -8.00
N ARG A 190 4.36 -2.85 -7.62
CA ARG A 190 3.02 -2.54 -8.11
C ARG A 190 2.57 -1.13 -7.71
N LEU A 191 2.85 -0.70 -6.48
CA LEU A 191 2.58 0.69 -6.05
C LEU A 191 3.38 1.69 -6.88
N ALA A 192 4.65 1.41 -7.17
CA ALA A 192 5.50 2.27 -7.98
C ALA A 192 4.97 2.43 -9.41
N VAL A 193 4.52 1.33 -10.04
CA VAL A 193 3.92 1.34 -11.39
C VAL A 193 2.60 2.10 -11.40
N ALA A 194 1.69 1.80 -10.48
CA ALA A 194 0.39 2.49 -10.41
C ALA A 194 0.56 4.00 -10.17
N TYR A 195 1.47 4.38 -9.25
CA TYR A 195 1.81 5.79 -9.01
C TYR A 195 2.38 6.46 -10.26
N PHE A 196 3.33 5.79 -10.94
CA PHE A 196 3.98 6.31 -12.14
C PHE A 196 2.96 6.59 -13.26
N CYS A 197 2.09 5.61 -13.55
CA CYS A 197 1.10 5.72 -14.61
C CYS A 197 0.11 6.86 -14.32
N VAL A 198 -0.48 6.91 -13.12
CA VAL A 198 -1.47 7.95 -12.77
C VAL A 198 -0.86 9.35 -12.74
N ALA A 199 0.32 9.50 -12.13
CA ALA A 199 0.97 10.80 -12.03
C ALA A 199 1.45 11.31 -13.40
N THR A 200 1.96 10.43 -14.26
CA THR A 200 2.42 10.80 -15.62
C THR A 200 1.27 11.27 -16.50
N VAL A 201 0.13 10.57 -16.47
CA VAL A 201 -1.06 10.99 -17.23
C VAL A 201 -1.58 12.35 -16.77
N GLU A 202 -1.64 12.61 -15.45
CA GLU A 202 -2.03 13.95 -14.95
C GLU A 202 -1.02 15.02 -15.42
N ILE A 203 0.29 14.79 -15.36
CA ILE A 203 1.29 15.78 -15.85
C ILE A 203 1.11 16.06 -17.35
N ALA A 204 0.85 15.01 -18.14
CA ALA A 204 0.62 15.13 -19.58
C ALA A 204 -0.65 15.94 -19.88
N LEU A 205 -1.77 15.61 -19.24
CA LEU A 205 -3.09 16.17 -19.53
C LEU A 205 -3.38 17.51 -18.84
N VAL A 206 -2.69 17.84 -17.73
CA VAL A 206 -2.84 19.14 -17.07
C VAL A 206 -2.38 20.25 -17.99
N ARG A 207 -3.29 21.16 -18.35
CA ARG A 207 -2.95 22.40 -19.05
C ARG A 207 -2.46 23.44 -18.02
N ALA A 208 -1.24 23.94 -18.22
CA ALA A 208 -0.70 25.03 -17.42
C ALA A 208 -1.54 26.30 -17.62
N GLY A 209 -1.79 27.06 -16.54
CA GLY A 209 -2.48 28.35 -16.61
C GLY A 209 -4.01 28.32 -16.67
N GLN A 210 -4.66 27.16 -16.51
CA GLN A 210 -6.13 27.13 -16.39
C GLN A 210 -6.57 27.74 -15.05
N PRO A 211 -7.46 28.75 -15.04
CA PRO A 211 -8.00 29.32 -13.81
C PRO A 211 -8.74 28.24 -13.00
N GLU A 212 -8.86 28.47 -11.70
CA GLU A 212 -9.63 27.59 -10.82
C GLU A 212 -11.08 27.55 -11.34
N PRO A 213 -11.63 26.37 -11.72
CA PRO A 213 -13.02 26.31 -12.15
C PRO A 213 -13.89 26.81 -11.01
N GLN A 214 -14.97 27.52 -11.31
CA GLN A 214 -15.92 27.89 -10.28
C GLN A 214 -16.61 26.62 -9.75
N PRO A 215 -16.82 26.47 -8.43
CA PRO A 215 -17.32 25.25 -7.79
C PRO A 215 -18.71 24.78 -8.29
N CYS A 216 -19.43 25.60 -9.05
CA CYS A 216 -20.78 25.29 -9.53
C CYS A 216 -20.85 24.66 -10.96
N ARG A 217 -19.75 24.54 -11.71
CA ARG A 217 -19.78 23.99 -13.08
C ARG A 217 -19.34 22.52 -13.14
N ILE A 218 -20.27 21.62 -12.83
CA ILE A 218 -20.11 20.15 -12.91
C ILE A 218 -19.65 19.69 -14.31
N VAL A 219 -20.15 20.35 -15.35
CA VAL A 219 -19.87 20.00 -16.76
C VAL A 219 -18.39 20.23 -17.12
N GLU A 220 -17.77 21.25 -16.54
CA GLU A 220 -16.38 21.64 -16.82
C GLU A 220 -15.39 20.72 -16.06
N GLU A 221 -15.78 20.23 -14.89
CA GLU A 221 -15.04 19.23 -14.11
C GLU A 221 -14.93 17.88 -14.85
N GLN A 222 -16.05 17.39 -15.39
CA GLN A 222 -16.10 16.13 -16.12
C GLN A 222 -15.42 16.22 -17.49
N GLY A 223 -15.55 17.35 -18.20
CA GLY A 223 -14.85 17.56 -19.48
C GLY A 223 -13.33 17.45 -19.36
N GLN A 224 -12.75 17.93 -18.25
CA GLN A 224 -11.31 17.80 -17.97
C GLN A 224 -10.90 16.39 -17.51
N LEU A 225 -11.84 15.60 -17.00
CA LEU A 225 -11.59 14.22 -16.57
C LEU A 225 -11.89 13.21 -17.68
N LEU A 226 -12.58 13.61 -18.75
CA LEU A 226 -12.93 12.73 -19.87
C LEU A 226 -11.70 12.07 -20.51
N GLY A 227 -10.63 12.84 -20.73
CA GLY A 227 -9.36 12.29 -21.24
C GLY A 227 -8.71 11.29 -20.27
N HIS A 228 -8.85 11.49 -18.97
CA HIS A 228 -8.36 10.54 -17.97
C HIS A 228 -9.21 9.27 -17.97
N TRP A 229 -10.54 9.39 -17.96
CA TRP A 229 -11.46 8.25 -18.05
C TRP A 229 -11.23 7.45 -19.33
N ALA A 230 -11.04 8.10 -20.47
CA ALA A 230 -10.77 7.43 -21.74
C ALA A 230 -9.52 6.54 -21.68
N ILE A 231 -8.45 6.97 -20.99
CA ILE A 231 -7.22 6.19 -20.83
C ILE A 231 -7.39 5.12 -19.76
N PHE A 232 -7.88 5.48 -18.57
CA PHE A 232 -7.89 4.57 -17.43
C PHE A 232 -8.99 3.52 -17.50
N LEU A 233 -10.07 3.72 -18.26
CA LEU A 233 -11.08 2.69 -18.51
C LEU A 233 -10.57 1.58 -19.44
N THR A 234 -9.58 1.84 -20.29
CA THR A 234 -9.02 0.77 -21.15
C THR A 234 -8.31 -0.30 -20.31
N MET A 235 -7.73 0.07 -19.17
CA MET A 235 -6.96 -0.84 -18.30
C MET A 235 -7.82 -1.98 -17.70
N PRO A 236 -8.94 -1.73 -16.98
CA PRO A 236 -9.80 -2.79 -16.47
C PRO A 236 -10.52 -3.55 -17.59
N VAL A 237 -10.81 -2.89 -18.72
CA VAL A 237 -11.37 -3.57 -19.90
C VAL A 237 -10.35 -4.56 -20.47
N ALA A 238 -9.10 -4.14 -20.66
CA ALA A 238 -8.02 -5.01 -21.13
C ALA A 238 -7.78 -6.17 -20.15
N HIS A 239 -7.74 -5.90 -18.84
CA HIS A 239 -7.66 -6.96 -17.82
C HIS A 239 -8.79 -7.98 -17.97
N THR A 240 -10.04 -7.52 -18.07
CA THR A 240 -11.21 -8.40 -18.14
C THR A 240 -11.24 -9.19 -19.45
N LEU A 241 -10.92 -8.55 -20.58
CA LEU A 241 -10.86 -9.20 -21.88
C LEU A 241 -9.76 -10.27 -21.93
N LEU A 242 -8.56 -9.95 -21.46
CA LEU A 242 -7.46 -10.92 -21.38
C LEU A 242 -7.79 -12.07 -20.42
N SER A 243 -8.42 -11.77 -19.28
CA SER A 243 -8.81 -12.80 -18.30
C SER A 243 -9.86 -13.78 -18.84
N LEU A 244 -10.79 -13.28 -19.67
CA LEU A 244 -11.93 -14.07 -20.15
C LEU A 244 -11.70 -14.73 -21.51
N PHE A 245 -10.95 -14.11 -22.43
CA PHE A 245 -10.88 -14.53 -23.83
C PHE A 245 -9.51 -15.02 -24.27
N LEU A 246 -8.44 -14.83 -23.49
CA LEU A 246 -7.12 -15.35 -23.88
C LEU A 246 -7.11 -16.88 -23.79
N PRO A 247 -6.87 -17.61 -24.89
CA PRO A 247 -6.77 -19.06 -24.85
C PRO A 247 -5.46 -19.47 -24.18
N VAL A 248 -5.56 -20.27 -23.12
CA VAL A 248 -4.40 -20.81 -22.40
C VAL A 248 -4.27 -22.29 -22.77
N PRO A 249 -3.08 -22.76 -23.22
CA PRO A 249 -2.88 -24.17 -23.57
C PRO A 249 -3.25 -25.11 -22.41
N GLY A 250 -4.13 -26.07 -22.67
CA GLY A 250 -4.56 -27.06 -21.67
C GLY A 250 -5.61 -26.59 -20.66
N CYS A 251 -6.13 -25.37 -20.80
CA CYS A 251 -7.14 -24.80 -19.90
C CYS A 251 -8.34 -24.26 -20.68
N PRO A 252 -9.56 -24.35 -20.12
CA PRO A 252 -10.73 -23.76 -20.76
C PRO A 252 -10.63 -22.24 -20.76
N THR A 253 -11.02 -21.63 -21.88
CA THR A 253 -11.07 -20.17 -22.03
C THR A 253 -11.96 -19.55 -20.95
N GLY A 254 -11.47 -18.50 -20.30
CA GLY A 254 -12.16 -17.81 -19.21
C GLY A 254 -12.05 -18.49 -17.84
N TYR A 255 -11.08 -19.38 -17.64
CA TYR A 255 -10.83 -19.96 -16.33
C TYR A 255 -10.22 -18.95 -15.34
N LEU A 256 -10.91 -18.71 -14.22
CA LEU A 256 -10.50 -17.79 -13.15
C LEU A 256 -10.21 -18.51 -11.82
N GLY A 257 -9.98 -19.83 -11.84
CA GLY A 257 -9.82 -20.63 -10.63
C GLY A 257 -8.35 -20.84 -10.21
N PRO A 258 -8.13 -21.35 -8.98
CA PRO A 258 -6.81 -21.69 -8.44
C PRO A 258 -6.15 -22.89 -9.12
N GLY A 259 -6.86 -23.69 -9.92
CA GLY A 259 -6.35 -24.97 -10.42
C GLY A 259 -6.20 -26.01 -9.30
N GLY A 260 -5.23 -26.90 -9.43
CA GLY A 260 -4.95 -27.94 -8.43
C GLY A 260 -6.10 -28.91 -8.23
N ILE A 261 -6.38 -29.31 -6.98
CA ILE A 261 -7.47 -30.24 -6.62
C ILE A 261 -8.87 -29.62 -6.72
N GLN A 262 -8.98 -28.33 -7.06
CA GLN A 262 -10.29 -27.70 -7.25
C GLN A 262 -11.08 -28.42 -8.34
N ALA A 263 -12.40 -28.58 -8.13
CA ALA A 263 -13.28 -29.34 -9.03
C ALA A 263 -12.73 -30.75 -9.32
N ASN A 264 -12.36 -31.45 -8.24
CA ASN A 264 -11.85 -32.83 -8.25
C ASN A 264 -10.59 -33.04 -9.11
N GLY A 265 -9.70 -32.04 -9.19
CA GLY A 265 -8.45 -32.14 -9.94
C GLY A 265 -8.57 -31.97 -11.45
N SER A 266 -9.77 -31.68 -11.97
CA SER A 266 -10.02 -31.58 -13.42
C SER A 266 -9.17 -30.53 -14.15
N ARG A 267 -8.61 -29.55 -13.42
CA ARG A 267 -7.85 -28.42 -13.96
C ARG A 267 -6.55 -28.17 -13.19
N PHE A 268 -5.80 -29.24 -12.94
CA PHE A 268 -4.65 -29.22 -12.04
C PHE A 268 -3.57 -28.19 -12.40
N ASN A 269 -3.21 -28.08 -13.69
CA ASN A 269 -2.15 -27.21 -14.19
C ASN A 269 -2.61 -25.80 -14.64
N CYS A 270 -3.84 -25.40 -14.27
CA CYS A 270 -4.44 -24.16 -14.74
C CYS A 270 -4.39 -23.01 -13.73
N THR A 271 -3.47 -23.04 -12.76
CA THR A 271 -3.39 -22.06 -11.67
C THR A 271 -3.38 -20.63 -12.18
N GLY A 272 -4.43 -19.87 -11.83
CA GLY A 272 -4.57 -18.45 -12.19
C GLY A 272 -4.95 -18.19 -13.65
N GLY A 273 -5.24 -19.22 -14.44
CA GLY A 273 -5.68 -19.11 -15.83
C GLY A 273 -4.78 -18.20 -16.68
N ALA A 274 -5.39 -17.23 -17.36
CA ALA A 274 -4.70 -16.27 -18.22
C ALA A 274 -3.70 -15.38 -17.46
N ALA A 275 -4.02 -14.97 -16.22
CA ALA A 275 -3.14 -14.11 -15.42
C ALA A 275 -1.82 -14.83 -15.11
N GLY A 276 -1.90 -16.03 -14.54
CA GLY A 276 -0.71 -16.83 -14.25
C GLY A 276 0.09 -17.19 -15.51
N TYR A 277 -0.60 -17.41 -16.65
CA TYR A 277 0.06 -17.70 -17.92
C TYR A 277 0.89 -16.51 -18.42
N ILE A 278 0.34 -15.30 -18.40
CA ILE A 278 1.06 -14.07 -18.78
C ILE A 278 2.25 -13.83 -17.84
N ASP A 279 2.07 -14.01 -16.55
CA ASP A 279 3.14 -13.78 -15.57
C ASP A 279 4.32 -14.74 -15.77
N ARG A 280 4.03 -16.02 -16.06
CA ARG A 280 5.06 -17.02 -16.43
C ARG A 280 5.82 -16.66 -17.69
N LEU A 281 5.12 -16.16 -18.71
CA LEU A 281 5.77 -15.73 -19.96
C LEU A 281 6.66 -14.50 -19.75
N ALA A 282 6.26 -13.58 -18.88
CA ALA A 282 6.96 -12.31 -18.69
C ALA A 282 8.14 -12.40 -17.71
N PHE A 283 7.98 -13.12 -16.59
CA PHE A 283 8.98 -13.20 -15.53
C PHE A 283 9.71 -14.56 -15.50
N GLY A 284 9.17 -15.60 -16.13
CA GLY A 284 9.66 -16.95 -15.97
C GLY A 284 9.25 -17.58 -14.63
N ASP A 285 9.44 -18.90 -14.51
CA ASP A 285 9.01 -19.66 -13.34
C ASP A 285 9.82 -19.35 -12.06
N TRP A 286 11.06 -18.88 -12.23
CA TRP A 286 12.01 -18.69 -11.14
C TRP A 286 11.87 -17.35 -10.42
N HIS A 287 11.32 -16.33 -11.09
CA HIS A 287 11.22 -14.96 -10.58
C HIS A 287 9.81 -14.60 -10.05
N MET A 288 8.99 -15.60 -9.75
CA MET A 288 7.63 -15.43 -9.23
C MET A 288 7.50 -15.91 -7.78
N TYR A 289 6.38 -15.57 -7.15
CA TYR A 289 6.06 -16.03 -5.80
C TYR A 289 5.93 -17.56 -5.71
N ARG A 290 6.69 -18.13 -4.76
CA ARG A 290 6.80 -19.59 -4.60
C ARG A 290 5.75 -20.20 -3.70
N ASN A 291 5.24 -19.43 -2.74
CA ASN A 291 4.36 -19.92 -1.70
C ASN A 291 3.01 -19.18 -1.70
N PRO A 292 2.30 -19.12 -2.84
CA PRO A 292 0.97 -18.51 -2.86
C PRO A 292 0.02 -19.31 -1.97
N THR A 293 -0.99 -18.63 -1.42
CA THR A 293 -2.01 -19.25 -0.54
C THR A 293 -2.69 -20.44 -1.21
N CYS A 294 -2.91 -20.36 -2.53
CA CYS A 294 -3.49 -21.46 -3.31
C CYS A 294 -2.64 -22.74 -3.33
N ARG A 295 -1.31 -22.65 -3.18
CA ARG A 295 -0.41 -23.82 -3.19
C ARG A 295 -0.68 -24.76 -2.03
N ARG A 296 -0.91 -24.24 -0.83
CA ARG A 296 -1.18 -25.06 0.36
C ARG A 296 -2.59 -25.63 0.36
N THR A 297 -3.58 -24.82 -0.03
CA THR A 297 -5.00 -25.23 0.03
C THR A 297 -5.41 -26.11 -1.15
N TYR A 298 -4.93 -25.82 -2.36
CA TYR A 298 -5.32 -26.52 -3.58
C TYR A 298 -4.24 -27.45 -4.14
N LEU A 299 -3.10 -27.59 -3.44
CA LEU A 299 -1.96 -28.45 -3.85
C LEU A 299 -1.48 -28.16 -5.28
N THR A 300 -1.44 -26.88 -5.65
CA THR A 300 -1.03 -26.46 -7.00
C THR A 300 0.48 -26.54 -7.16
N HIS A 301 0.96 -27.10 -8.28
CA HIS A 301 2.40 -27.14 -8.60
C HIS A 301 2.85 -26.00 -9.50
N VAL A 302 1.92 -25.37 -10.22
CA VAL A 302 2.24 -24.28 -11.15
C VAL A 302 2.46 -22.99 -10.38
N PRO A 303 3.58 -22.28 -10.61
CA PRO A 303 3.87 -21.01 -9.95
C PRO A 303 2.86 -19.92 -10.36
N TYR A 304 2.50 -19.09 -9.39
CA TYR A 304 1.49 -18.05 -9.52
C TYR A 304 1.82 -16.86 -8.62
N ASP A 305 1.74 -15.66 -9.19
CA ASP A 305 2.03 -14.41 -8.48
C ASP A 305 0.79 -13.51 -8.37
N PRO A 306 0.27 -13.23 -7.16
CA PRO A 306 -0.87 -12.32 -7.00
C PRO A 306 -0.50 -10.85 -7.29
N GLU A 307 0.80 -10.54 -7.31
CA GLU A 307 1.39 -9.23 -7.61
C GLU A 307 1.82 -9.08 -9.08
N GLY A 308 1.44 -10.02 -9.96
CA GLY A 308 1.76 -10.06 -11.39
C GLY A 308 1.24 -8.91 -12.26
N LEU A 309 1.57 -8.97 -13.56
CA LEU A 309 1.38 -7.89 -14.54
C LEU A 309 -0.09 -7.55 -14.77
N LEU A 310 -0.94 -8.57 -14.93
CA LEU A 310 -2.34 -8.34 -15.27
C LEU A 310 -3.03 -7.55 -14.13
N GLY A 311 -2.76 -7.92 -12.88
CA GLY A 311 -3.27 -7.20 -11.71
C GLY A 311 -2.78 -5.75 -11.62
N CYS A 312 -1.61 -5.40 -12.17
CA CYS A 312 -1.14 -4.01 -12.21
C CYS A 312 -2.07 -3.09 -13.02
N LEU A 313 -2.78 -3.61 -14.03
CA LEU A 313 -3.75 -2.85 -14.82
C LEU A 313 -4.93 -2.39 -13.94
N THR A 314 -5.52 -3.31 -13.19
CA THR A 314 -6.65 -3.01 -12.29
C THR A 314 -6.20 -2.24 -11.05
N SER A 315 -4.99 -2.47 -10.53
CA SER A 315 -4.41 -1.63 -9.46
C SER A 315 -4.21 -0.18 -9.93
N THR A 316 -3.76 0.04 -11.17
CA THR A 316 -3.61 1.40 -11.73
C THR A 316 -4.97 2.08 -11.84
N PHE A 317 -6.01 1.38 -12.27
CA PHE A 317 -7.37 1.92 -12.28
C PHE A 317 -7.90 2.24 -10.88
N MET A 318 -7.62 1.39 -9.88
CA MET A 318 -7.96 1.69 -8.49
C MET A 318 -7.23 2.93 -7.96
N CYS A 319 -5.95 3.10 -8.30
CA CYS A 319 -5.19 4.31 -7.99
C CYS A 319 -5.84 5.54 -8.65
N TYR A 320 -6.30 5.40 -9.89
CA TYR A 320 -7.04 6.45 -10.58
C TYR A 320 -8.37 6.80 -9.90
N LEU A 321 -9.15 5.82 -9.41
CA LEU A 321 -10.37 6.09 -8.63
C LEU A 321 -10.04 6.89 -7.36
N GLY A 322 -8.94 6.56 -6.67
CA GLY A 322 -8.42 7.37 -5.58
C GLY A 322 -8.05 8.80 -6.02
N PHE A 323 -7.39 8.94 -7.17
CA PHE A 323 -7.07 10.23 -7.76
C PHE A 323 -8.32 11.10 -8.01
N VAL A 324 -9.44 10.52 -8.45
CA VAL A 324 -10.73 11.22 -8.55
C VAL A 324 -11.18 11.75 -7.19
N ALA A 325 -11.06 10.96 -6.11
CA ALA A 325 -11.32 11.43 -4.75
C ALA A 325 -10.42 12.63 -4.37
N GLY A 326 -9.13 12.54 -4.71
CA GLY A 326 -8.16 13.61 -4.48
C GLY A 326 -8.51 14.91 -5.21
N ARG A 327 -9.02 14.81 -6.44
CA ARG A 327 -9.51 15.95 -7.22
C ARG A 327 -10.73 16.62 -6.60
N ILE A 328 -11.67 15.83 -6.07
CA ILE A 328 -12.83 16.36 -5.33
C ILE A 328 -12.34 17.23 -4.16
N PHE A 329 -11.37 16.73 -3.37
CA PHE A 329 -10.78 17.53 -2.29
C PHE A 329 -10.03 18.77 -2.79
N ALA A 330 -9.27 18.67 -3.87
CA ALA A 330 -8.50 19.79 -4.39
C ALA A 330 -9.40 20.93 -4.88
N HIS A 331 -10.60 20.61 -5.37
CA HIS A 331 -11.50 21.57 -6.00
C HIS A 331 -12.51 22.20 -5.04
N PHE A 332 -13.12 21.42 -4.15
CA PHE A 332 -14.21 21.89 -3.31
C PHE A 332 -13.77 22.38 -1.92
N LYS A 333 -12.51 22.12 -1.54
CA LYS A 333 -11.99 22.51 -0.22
C LYS A 333 -11.93 24.04 -0.09
N GLY A 334 -12.71 24.58 0.84
CA GLY A 334 -12.82 26.02 1.08
C GLY A 334 -14.07 26.65 0.46
N ALA A 335 -14.71 25.99 -0.50
CA ALA A 335 -15.95 26.45 -1.12
C ALA A 335 -17.19 25.69 -0.59
N ASP A 336 -17.24 24.37 -0.80
CA ASP A 336 -18.38 23.55 -0.38
C ASP A 336 -17.95 22.18 0.14
N TYR A 337 -17.91 22.06 1.47
CA TYR A 337 -17.56 20.82 2.14
C TYR A 337 -18.67 19.75 2.07
N ARG A 338 -19.93 20.14 1.85
CA ARG A 338 -21.03 19.18 1.64
C ARG A 338 -20.91 18.50 0.29
N ALA A 339 -20.54 19.26 -0.75
CA ALA A 339 -20.29 18.71 -2.09
C ALA A 339 -19.21 17.62 -2.08
N ILE A 340 -18.16 17.76 -1.26
CA ILE A 340 -17.13 16.73 -1.09
C ILE A 340 -17.78 15.41 -0.62
N VAL A 341 -18.52 15.47 0.48
CA VAL A 341 -19.13 14.28 1.11
C VAL A 341 -20.11 13.62 0.15
N VAL A 342 -21.01 14.40 -0.46
CA VAL A 342 -22.01 13.87 -1.41
C VAL A 342 -21.34 13.16 -2.58
N ARG A 343 -20.26 13.72 -3.14
CA ARG A 343 -19.56 13.12 -4.29
C ARG A 343 -18.78 11.88 -3.92
N LEU A 344 -18.13 11.86 -2.76
CA LEU A 344 -17.47 10.66 -2.26
C LEU A 344 -18.50 9.55 -2.02
N CYS A 345 -19.63 9.85 -1.39
CA CYS A 345 -20.72 8.89 -1.20
C CYS A 345 -21.31 8.41 -2.53
N PHE A 346 -21.51 9.31 -3.50
CA PHE A 346 -21.97 8.96 -4.84
C PHE A 346 -21.04 7.96 -5.53
N TRP A 347 -19.73 8.24 -5.59
CA TRP A 347 -18.76 7.31 -6.17
C TRP A 347 -18.64 6.00 -5.38
N GLY A 348 -18.78 6.07 -4.05
CA GLY A 348 -18.84 4.89 -3.18
C GLY A 348 -20.00 3.96 -3.53
N ILE A 349 -21.20 4.52 -3.69
CA ILE A 349 -22.41 3.78 -4.07
C ILE A 349 -22.28 3.25 -5.49
N VAL A 350 -21.90 4.08 -6.47
CA VAL A 350 -21.79 3.67 -7.88
C VAL A 350 -20.81 2.49 -8.05
N THR A 351 -19.60 2.62 -7.50
CA THR A 351 -18.60 1.54 -7.62
C THR A 351 -18.99 0.29 -6.83
N GLY A 352 -19.59 0.46 -5.64
CA GLY A 352 -20.13 -0.64 -4.85
C GLY A 352 -21.28 -1.38 -5.54
N SER A 353 -22.21 -0.67 -6.17
CA SER A 353 -23.34 -1.25 -6.91
C SER A 353 -22.87 -2.02 -8.15
N ILE A 354 -21.90 -1.51 -8.90
CA ILE A 354 -21.32 -2.23 -10.04
C ILE A 354 -20.62 -3.51 -9.55
N ALA A 355 -19.84 -3.43 -8.46
CA ALA A 355 -19.19 -4.60 -7.88
C ALA A 355 -20.17 -5.66 -7.37
N ALA A 356 -21.27 -5.22 -6.76
CA ALA A 356 -22.38 -6.07 -6.33
C ALA A 356 -23.04 -6.77 -7.52
N GLY A 357 -23.31 -6.04 -8.61
CA GLY A 357 -23.87 -6.61 -9.85
C GLY A 357 -22.93 -7.64 -10.50
N LEU A 358 -21.64 -7.35 -10.59
CA LEU A 358 -20.64 -8.27 -11.17
C LEU A 358 -20.42 -9.53 -10.33
N SER A 359 -20.44 -9.40 -9.00
CA SER A 359 -20.27 -10.53 -8.08
C SER A 359 -21.55 -11.31 -7.82
N GLY A 360 -22.72 -10.79 -8.23
CA GLY A 360 -24.02 -11.38 -7.91
C GLY A 360 -24.30 -11.50 -6.40
N LEU A 361 -23.63 -10.68 -5.57
CA LEU A 361 -23.58 -10.77 -4.10
C LEU A 361 -23.20 -12.18 -3.59
N SER A 362 -22.52 -12.98 -4.39
CA SER A 362 -22.13 -14.35 -4.06
C SER A 362 -20.62 -14.47 -4.07
N ARG A 363 -20.11 -15.45 -3.31
CA ARG A 363 -18.69 -15.74 -3.24
C ARG A 363 -18.16 -16.35 -4.53
N ASP A 364 -18.94 -17.25 -5.15
CA ASP A 364 -18.46 -18.12 -6.23
C ASP A 364 -19.33 -18.12 -7.49
N THR A 365 -20.57 -17.60 -7.44
CA THR A 365 -21.54 -17.73 -8.55
C THR A 365 -21.73 -16.46 -9.38
N GLY A 366 -21.03 -15.38 -9.07
CA GLY A 366 -21.06 -14.14 -9.85
C GLY A 366 -20.39 -14.27 -11.21
N ALA A 367 -20.73 -13.37 -12.15
CA ALA A 367 -20.07 -13.30 -13.46
C ALA A 367 -18.55 -13.06 -13.32
N ILE A 368 -18.18 -12.20 -12.36
CA ILE A 368 -16.80 -11.99 -11.94
C ILE A 368 -16.78 -12.04 -10.40
N PRO A 369 -16.40 -13.17 -9.77
CA PRO A 369 -16.38 -13.29 -8.32
C PRO A 369 -15.33 -12.36 -7.70
N ILE A 370 -15.57 -11.95 -6.45
CA ILE A 370 -14.60 -11.13 -5.71
C ILE A 370 -13.36 -11.98 -5.42
N ASN A 371 -12.29 -11.67 -6.14
CA ASN A 371 -11.04 -12.41 -6.09
C ASN A 371 -9.86 -11.45 -5.94
N LYS A 372 -9.17 -11.57 -4.79
CA LYS A 372 -7.94 -10.83 -4.49
C LYS A 372 -6.77 -11.29 -5.32
N ASN A 373 -6.58 -12.60 -5.46
CA ASN A 373 -5.40 -13.16 -6.13
C ASN A 373 -5.30 -12.67 -7.58
N LEU A 374 -6.43 -12.61 -8.28
CA LEU A 374 -6.52 -12.15 -9.68
C LEU A 374 -6.68 -10.63 -9.83
N TRP A 375 -6.84 -9.90 -8.71
CA TRP A 375 -7.19 -8.47 -8.73
C TRP A 375 -8.38 -8.18 -9.65
N SER A 376 -9.42 -9.01 -9.50
CA SER A 376 -10.63 -9.00 -10.32
C SER A 376 -11.33 -7.64 -10.32
N LEU A 377 -12.08 -7.36 -11.39
CA LEU A 377 -12.81 -6.10 -11.54
C LEU A 377 -13.82 -5.87 -10.41
N SER A 378 -14.56 -6.91 -10.00
CA SER A 378 -15.51 -6.81 -8.88
C SER A 378 -14.78 -6.52 -7.55
N PHE A 379 -13.61 -7.12 -7.33
CA PHE A 379 -12.79 -6.87 -6.13
C PHE A 379 -12.32 -5.41 -6.05
N ILE A 380 -11.69 -4.88 -7.10
CA ILE A 380 -11.17 -3.50 -7.05
C ILE A 380 -12.28 -2.45 -6.93
N LEU A 381 -13.45 -2.69 -7.55
CA LEU A 381 -14.60 -1.78 -7.48
C LEU A 381 -15.27 -1.83 -6.10
N ALA A 382 -15.43 -3.02 -5.51
CA ALA A 382 -15.95 -3.17 -4.15
C ALA A 382 -15.08 -2.42 -3.15
N LEU A 383 -13.75 -2.59 -3.23
CA LEU A 383 -12.82 -1.97 -2.30
C LEU A 383 -12.66 -0.48 -2.52
N SER A 384 -12.76 -0.01 -3.77
CA SER A 384 -12.84 1.42 -4.05
C SER A 384 -14.11 2.01 -3.45
N GLY A 385 -15.25 1.33 -3.57
CA GLY A 385 -16.52 1.75 -2.99
C GLY A 385 -16.43 1.92 -1.47
N LEU A 386 -15.90 0.91 -0.78
CA LEU A 386 -15.64 0.98 0.66
C LEU A 386 -14.65 2.09 1.03
N ALA A 387 -13.59 2.28 0.23
CA ALA A 387 -12.60 3.33 0.47
C ALA A 387 -13.19 4.74 0.32
N PHE A 388 -14.07 4.98 -0.66
CA PHE A 388 -14.78 6.25 -0.82
C PHE A 388 -15.64 6.57 0.40
N ILE A 389 -16.41 5.60 0.89
CA ILE A 389 -17.27 5.76 2.08
C ILE A 389 -16.43 5.98 3.33
N LEU A 390 -15.36 5.19 3.53
CA LEU A 390 -14.45 5.35 4.66
C LEU A 390 -13.77 6.73 4.64
N LEU A 391 -13.32 7.19 3.47
CA LEU A 391 -12.72 8.51 3.31
C LEU A 391 -13.72 9.63 3.58
N ALA A 392 -14.98 9.48 3.18
CA ALA A 392 -16.05 10.44 3.49
C ALA A 392 -16.30 10.51 5.01
N ALA A 393 -16.36 9.36 5.69
CA ALA A 393 -16.53 9.28 7.14
C ALA A 393 -15.34 9.92 7.87
N LEU A 394 -14.10 9.57 7.52
CA LEU A 394 -12.90 10.16 8.11
C LEU A 394 -12.79 11.67 7.84
N PHE A 395 -13.26 12.14 6.68
CA PHE A 395 -13.32 13.56 6.40
C PHE A 395 -14.32 14.28 7.32
N LEU A 396 -15.52 13.70 7.52
CA LEU A 396 -16.53 14.23 8.45
C LEU A 396 -16.00 14.30 9.89
N ILE A 397 -15.24 13.29 10.31
CA ILE A 397 -14.72 13.18 11.69
C ILE A 397 -13.52 14.12 11.93
N ASN A 398 -12.58 14.19 10.98
CA ASN A 398 -11.26 14.81 11.22
C ASN A 398 -11.13 16.25 10.71
N ASP A 399 -11.83 16.60 9.62
CA ASP A 399 -11.57 17.82 8.84
C ASP A 399 -12.85 18.62 8.51
N TYR A 400 -14.04 18.23 9.02
CA TYR A 400 -15.28 18.94 8.72
C TYR A 400 -15.37 20.27 9.47
N PRO A 401 -15.47 21.41 8.77
CA PRO A 401 -15.23 22.73 9.35
C PRO A 401 -16.41 23.32 10.13
N ARG A 402 -17.60 22.70 10.08
CA ARG A 402 -18.74 23.18 10.89
C ARG A 402 -18.64 22.78 12.36
N LEU A 403 -17.72 21.87 12.68
CA LEU A 403 -17.44 21.49 14.05
C LEU A 403 -16.31 22.40 14.55
N ALA A 404 -16.55 23.08 15.67
CA ALA A 404 -15.55 23.96 16.28
C ALA A 404 -14.27 23.20 16.66
N GLU A 405 -14.42 21.93 17.03
CA GLU A 405 -13.33 20.98 17.26
C GLU A 405 -13.57 19.69 16.46
N PRO A 406 -12.54 19.03 15.93
CA PRO A 406 -12.70 17.74 15.27
C PRO A 406 -13.25 16.70 16.27
N LEU A 407 -14.21 15.86 15.84
CA LEU A 407 -14.73 14.77 16.69
C LEU A 407 -13.60 13.83 17.13
N TRP A 408 -12.61 13.68 16.26
CA TRP A 408 -11.41 12.93 16.56
C TRP A 408 -10.23 13.49 15.77
N SER A 409 -9.09 13.66 16.44
CA SER A 409 -7.87 14.22 15.85
C SER A 409 -7.19 13.30 14.83
N GLY A 410 -7.62 12.04 14.74
CA GLY A 410 -6.98 11.00 13.95
C GLY A 410 -5.87 10.26 14.68
N SER A 411 -5.60 10.58 15.94
CA SER A 411 -4.60 9.91 16.78
C SER A 411 -5.15 8.60 17.34
N PRO A 412 -4.38 7.48 17.33
CA PRO A 412 -2.96 7.42 17.03
C PRO A 412 -2.62 7.16 15.55
N PHE A 413 -3.60 6.85 14.70
CA PHE A 413 -3.32 6.37 13.34
C PHE A 413 -2.69 7.41 12.41
N HIS A 414 -2.89 8.72 12.63
CA HIS A 414 -2.26 9.70 11.76
C HIS A 414 -0.71 9.67 11.85
N TYR A 415 -0.12 9.22 12.97
CA TYR A 415 1.33 9.16 13.14
C TYR A 415 2.00 8.19 12.14
N PRO A 416 1.64 6.88 12.10
CA PRO A 416 2.17 5.95 11.11
C PRO A 416 1.82 6.38 9.68
N GLY A 417 0.67 7.04 9.49
CA GLY A 417 0.32 7.65 8.21
C GLY A 417 1.39 8.63 7.71
N THR A 418 1.88 9.52 8.58
CA THR A 418 2.90 10.51 8.19
C THR A 418 4.29 9.94 7.89
N ASN A 419 4.60 8.73 8.39
CA ASN A 419 5.88 8.04 8.25
C ASN A 419 5.71 6.63 7.64
N SER A 420 4.87 6.55 6.60
CA SER A 420 4.37 5.28 6.08
C SER A 420 5.45 4.32 5.58
N ILE A 421 6.46 4.84 4.89
CA ILE A 421 7.50 4.00 4.30
C ILE A 421 8.39 3.36 5.37
N LEU A 422 8.71 4.12 6.43
CA LEU A 422 9.54 3.63 7.53
C LEU A 422 8.82 2.53 8.30
N VAL A 423 7.53 2.73 8.60
CA VAL A 423 6.72 1.71 9.28
C VAL A 423 6.60 0.45 8.41
N TYR A 424 6.37 0.62 7.10
CA TYR A 424 6.29 -0.50 6.16
C TYR A 424 7.62 -1.28 6.07
N VAL A 425 8.73 -0.62 5.80
CA VAL A 425 10.03 -1.31 5.69
C VAL A 425 10.45 -1.91 7.03
N GLY A 426 10.26 -1.15 8.11
CA GLY A 426 10.68 -1.55 9.44
C GLY A 426 9.96 -2.81 9.93
N HIS A 427 8.63 -2.90 9.75
CA HIS A 427 7.88 -4.06 10.23
C HIS A 427 8.25 -5.34 9.49
N GLU A 428 8.49 -5.28 8.17
CA GLU A 428 8.93 -6.44 7.37
C GLU A 428 10.34 -6.89 7.79
N LEU A 429 11.26 -5.96 7.97
CA LEU A 429 12.65 -6.30 8.29
C LEU A 429 12.79 -6.88 9.69
N LEU A 430 12.03 -6.32 10.65
CA LEU A 430 12.22 -6.57 12.08
C LEU A 430 11.15 -7.49 12.71
N GLU A 431 10.31 -8.16 11.92
CA GLU A 431 9.20 -9.03 12.38
C GLU A 431 9.61 -10.13 13.38
N TYR A 432 10.86 -10.55 13.46
CA TYR A 432 11.27 -11.62 14.39
C TYR A 432 12.26 -11.16 15.47
N TYR A 433 12.37 -9.85 15.69
CA TYR A 433 13.33 -9.28 16.62
C TYR A 433 12.67 -8.64 17.83
N LEU A 434 13.18 -8.95 19.03
CA LEU A 434 12.85 -8.22 20.25
C LEU A 434 13.29 -6.75 20.13
N PRO A 435 12.50 -5.78 20.63
CA PRO A 435 11.28 -5.93 21.41
C PRO A 435 9.98 -5.93 20.58
N ILE A 436 10.04 -6.03 19.25
CA ILE A 436 8.87 -5.83 18.37
C ILE A 436 7.92 -7.03 18.46
N THR A 437 8.49 -8.21 18.32
CA THR A 437 7.78 -9.50 18.25
C THR A 437 8.77 -10.60 18.64
N TRP A 438 8.26 -11.76 19.03
CA TRP A 438 9.07 -12.87 19.48
C TRP A 438 8.47 -14.19 19.00
N LEU A 439 9.28 -15.25 18.99
CA LEU A 439 8.77 -16.57 18.68
C LEU A 439 8.06 -17.16 19.91
N PRO A 440 6.91 -17.83 19.74
CA PRO A 440 6.29 -18.57 20.83
C PRO A 440 7.22 -19.71 21.31
N PRO A 441 7.15 -20.11 22.58
CA PRO A 441 7.93 -21.25 23.08
C PRO A 441 7.66 -22.51 22.25
N SER A 442 8.69 -23.32 22.01
CA SER A 442 8.62 -24.52 21.18
C SER A 442 7.58 -25.54 21.64
N SER A 443 7.28 -25.59 22.95
CA SER A 443 6.25 -26.45 23.54
C SER A 443 4.81 -26.06 23.18
N TRP A 444 4.60 -24.91 22.52
CA TRP A 444 3.29 -24.36 22.16
C TRP A 444 3.06 -24.41 20.64
N GLN A 445 3.91 -25.13 19.89
CA GLN A 445 3.76 -25.35 18.44
C GLN A 445 3.01 -26.66 18.17
N PRO A 446 2.04 -26.69 17.22
CA PRO A 446 1.81 -25.72 16.15
C PRO A 446 0.77 -24.65 16.47
N ALA A 447 0.09 -24.72 17.63
CA ALA A 447 -1.03 -23.87 17.97
C ALA A 447 -0.66 -22.94 19.13
N GLY A 448 0.06 -21.86 18.83
CA GLY A 448 0.10 -20.73 19.76
C GLY A 448 -1.34 -20.35 20.05
N THR A 449 -1.78 -20.44 21.32
CA THR A 449 -3.16 -20.12 21.66
C THR A 449 -3.44 -18.67 21.26
N HIS A 450 -4.66 -18.37 20.79
CA HIS A 450 -5.03 -16.99 20.44
C HIS A 450 -4.73 -16.00 21.58
N ALA A 451 -4.81 -16.48 22.82
CA ALA A 451 -4.46 -15.74 24.03
C ALA A 451 -2.99 -15.27 24.08
N PHE A 452 -2.06 -15.99 23.45
CA PHE A 452 -0.65 -15.60 23.35
C PHE A 452 -0.37 -14.78 22.10
N LEU A 453 -0.90 -15.21 20.94
CA LEU A 453 -0.62 -14.56 19.66
C LEU A 453 -1.24 -13.17 19.55
N LEU A 454 -2.46 -12.98 20.06
CA LEU A 454 -3.17 -11.71 19.95
C LEU A 454 -2.43 -10.57 20.67
N PRO A 455 -2.05 -10.68 21.96
CA PRO A 455 -1.30 -9.63 22.64
C PRO A 455 0.05 -9.35 21.97
N MET A 456 0.74 -10.38 21.48
CA MET A 456 2.03 -10.24 20.81
C MET A 456 1.92 -9.46 19.50
N HIS A 457 0.97 -9.81 18.62
CA HIS A 457 0.82 -9.12 17.34
C HIS A 457 0.27 -7.70 17.53
N LEU A 458 -0.63 -7.52 18.50
CA LEU A 458 -1.14 -6.21 18.88
C LEU A 458 -0.02 -5.33 19.45
N TRP A 459 0.86 -5.89 20.29
CA TRP A 459 2.04 -5.21 20.78
C TRP A 459 2.94 -4.76 19.62
N GLY A 460 3.22 -5.63 18.66
CA GLY A 460 4.02 -5.27 17.49
C GLY A 460 3.44 -4.09 16.69
N ALA A 461 2.11 -4.06 16.49
CA ALA A 461 1.42 -2.95 15.85
C ALA A 461 1.45 -1.65 16.70
N CYS A 462 1.29 -1.78 18.02
CA CYS A 462 1.41 -0.68 18.98
C CYS A 462 2.84 -0.12 19.01
N PHE A 463 3.85 -0.97 18.96
CA PHE A 463 5.26 -0.59 18.94
C PHE A 463 5.56 0.30 17.74
N TRP A 464 5.17 -0.12 16.53
CA TRP A 464 5.37 0.69 15.33
C TRP A 464 4.58 2.01 15.36
N THR A 465 3.40 1.99 15.97
CA THR A 465 2.61 3.21 16.20
C THR A 465 3.32 4.16 17.17
N LEU A 466 3.95 3.64 18.23
CA LEU A 466 4.75 4.40 19.18
C LEU A 466 6.01 4.97 18.51
N VAL A 467 6.72 4.17 17.71
CA VAL A 467 7.88 4.65 16.93
C VAL A 467 7.46 5.80 16.01
N ALA A 468 6.35 5.64 15.29
CA ALA A 468 5.82 6.70 14.43
C ALA A 468 5.42 7.96 15.21
N TRP A 469 4.89 7.80 16.43
CA TRP A 469 4.59 8.91 17.32
C TRP A 469 5.86 9.65 17.79
N ILE A 470 6.91 8.93 18.17
CA ILE A 470 8.22 9.52 18.55
C ILE A 470 8.79 10.32 17.39
N LEU A 471 8.82 9.73 16.18
CA LEU A 471 9.30 10.42 14.97
C LEU A 471 8.49 11.67 14.68
N HIS A 472 7.16 11.60 14.83
CA HIS A 472 6.27 12.74 14.63
C HIS A 472 6.54 13.85 15.65
N ARG A 473 6.73 13.51 16.93
CA ARG A 473 7.06 14.46 18.00
C ARG A 473 8.39 15.18 17.71
N ASN A 474 9.35 14.45 17.16
CA ASN A 474 10.67 14.97 16.76
C ASN A 474 10.67 15.63 15.37
N LYS A 475 9.51 15.74 14.69
CA LYS A 475 9.35 16.32 13.35
C LYS A 475 10.21 15.65 12.27
N ILE A 476 10.51 14.37 12.44
CA ILE A 476 11.25 13.56 11.47
C ILE A 476 10.24 12.87 10.53
N PHE A 477 10.39 13.11 9.23
CA PHE A 477 9.51 12.55 8.20
C PHE A 477 10.34 11.89 7.10
N PHE A 478 10.22 10.57 6.97
CA PHE A 478 10.85 9.82 5.90
C PHE A 478 9.93 9.72 4.69
N THR A 479 10.42 10.21 3.54
CA THR A 479 9.69 10.18 2.27
C THR A 479 10.60 9.68 1.16
N VAL A 480 10.00 9.00 0.18
CA VAL A 480 10.64 8.49 -1.03
C VAL A 480 10.37 9.44 -2.19
#